data_AF-A0A4Q6AU42-F1
#
_entry.id   AF-A0A4Q6AU42-F1
#
_cell.length_a   1.000
_cell.length_b   1.000
_cell.length_c   1.000
_cell.angle_alpha   90.00
_cell.angle_beta   90.00
_cell.angle_gamma   90.00
#
_symmetry.space_group_name_H-M   'P 1'
#
loop_
_entity.id
_entity.type
_entity.pdbx_description
1 polymer ?
#
loop_
_entity_poly.entity_id
_entity_poly.type
_entity_poly.pdbx_seq_one_letter_code
_entity_poly.pdbx_strand_id
1 'polypeptide(L)'
;SNQHGLNPSYKNLWKNQVGGRVVADPNGELMFQVTAFGRSAASDAKVGFNSGPTVYDPATQTSGATGTASVFILPNYFYYFDSTDQRRDVTIAAYQDTVAADGTTFFKRGQQITSLFDGKYRRDWLNPVIPAGTYANNYTGFKWQILRYADVLLMFAEAENELNGPTTAAYNAANMVRRRGFGQPIAVANPAVDMPAGLSKADFFKYLVRERALELGGEGIRKFDLIRWNLLATAITETRAILNRMGDRLTITPPTYMAPPPVYTLNAATLPTAMYFRLRTTSEDLNIGGLAINSFYQLQPNYPSTTAPSNTRSTSWMTRANIDNILAHYTNSFTANKSELMPIPQNAINAYGGFASNMPQNAGY
;
A
#
# COMPACT_ATOMS: atom_id res chain seq x y z
N SER A 1 -6.57 23.11 -17.02
CA SER A 1 -6.92 22.41 -18.28
C SER A 1 -8.18 21.56 -18.18
N ASN A 2 -8.79 21.30 -17.01
CA ASN A 2 -9.97 20.43 -16.83
C ASN A 2 -9.83 19.03 -17.45
N GLN A 3 -8.59 18.57 -17.65
CA GLN A 3 -8.26 17.29 -18.29
C GLN A 3 -7.96 16.17 -17.28
N HIS A 4 -7.73 16.52 -16.01
CA HIS A 4 -7.36 15.58 -14.97
C HIS A 4 -8.21 15.81 -13.72
N GLY A 5 -8.62 14.70 -13.11
CA GLY A 5 -9.40 14.64 -11.89
C GLY A 5 -9.15 13.33 -11.17
N LEU A 6 -9.58 13.24 -9.92
CA LEU A 6 -9.55 11.99 -9.17
C LEU A 6 -10.67 11.06 -9.69
N ASN A 7 -10.34 9.78 -9.87
CA ASN A 7 -11.36 8.75 -9.94
C ASN A 7 -12.15 8.76 -8.62
N PRO A 8 -13.50 8.88 -8.68
CA PRO A 8 -14.33 8.91 -7.48
C PRO A 8 -14.18 7.67 -6.58
N SER A 9 -13.75 6.54 -7.15
CA SER A 9 -13.50 5.30 -6.40
C SER A 9 -12.03 4.90 -6.49
N TYR A 10 -11.37 4.84 -5.34
CA TYR A 10 -9.99 4.36 -5.24
C TYR A 10 -9.86 2.95 -5.79
N LYS A 11 -10.79 2.06 -5.44
CA LYS A 11 -10.82 0.67 -5.93
C LYS A 11 -10.96 0.61 -7.45
N ASN A 12 -11.85 1.42 -8.04
CA ASN A 12 -12.06 1.39 -9.50
C ASN A 12 -10.84 1.86 -10.28
N LEU A 13 -10.04 2.79 -9.76
CA LEU A 13 -8.75 3.15 -10.37
C LEU A 13 -7.87 1.89 -10.54
N TRP A 14 -7.64 1.16 -9.46
CA TRP A 14 -6.76 -0.01 -9.51
C TRP A 14 -7.38 -1.20 -10.22
N LYS A 15 -8.64 -1.52 -9.92
CA LYS A 15 -9.33 -2.68 -10.49
C LYS A 15 -9.64 -2.48 -11.97
N ASN A 16 -10.27 -1.36 -12.35
CA ASN A 16 -10.79 -1.17 -13.69
C ASN A 16 -9.77 -0.47 -14.60
N GLN A 17 -9.10 0.57 -14.13
CA GLN A 17 -8.15 1.32 -14.98
C GLN A 17 -6.82 0.58 -15.13
N VAL A 18 -6.23 0.12 -14.02
CA VAL A 18 -4.94 -0.57 -14.00
C VAL A 18 -5.07 -2.06 -14.33
N GLY A 19 -5.89 -2.82 -13.60
CA GLY A 19 -6.09 -4.26 -13.82
C GLY A 19 -6.99 -4.61 -15.00
N GLY A 20 -8.04 -3.83 -15.21
CA GLY A 20 -8.94 -3.99 -16.34
C GLY A 20 -8.34 -3.55 -17.68
N ARG A 21 -7.16 -2.90 -17.65
CA ARG A 21 -6.42 -2.43 -18.83
C ARG A 21 -7.29 -1.61 -19.80
N VAL A 22 -8.30 -0.92 -19.27
CA VAL A 22 -9.25 -0.14 -20.08
C VAL A 22 -8.49 1.00 -20.76
N VAL A 23 -8.61 1.15 -22.08
CA VAL A 23 -7.83 2.17 -22.82
C VAL A 23 -8.20 3.59 -22.38
N ALA A 24 -9.48 3.86 -22.13
CA ALA A 24 -9.96 5.15 -21.67
C ALA A 24 -9.84 5.29 -20.14
N ASP A 25 -9.16 6.35 -19.69
CA ASP A 25 -9.24 6.87 -18.33
C ASP A 25 -10.11 8.15 -18.34
N PRO A 26 -11.42 8.06 -18.05
CA PRO A 26 -12.34 9.19 -18.16
C PRO A 26 -12.01 10.35 -17.21
N ASN A 27 -11.31 10.06 -16.11
CA ASN A 27 -10.90 11.07 -15.15
C ASN A 27 -9.51 11.61 -15.45
N GLY A 28 -8.74 10.93 -16.30
CA GLY A 28 -7.34 11.26 -16.56
C GLY A 28 -6.49 11.24 -15.27
N GLU A 29 -6.82 10.39 -14.30
CA GLU A 29 -6.03 10.30 -13.06
C GLU A 29 -4.65 9.74 -13.37
N LEU A 30 -4.51 8.77 -14.29
CA LEU A 30 -3.24 8.21 -14.75
C LEU A 30 -2.58 9.13 -15.79
N MET A 31 -1.83 10.13 -15.30
CA MET A 31 -1.23 11.17 -16.13
C MET A 31 -0.01 10.69 -16.92
N PHE A 32 0.82 9.86 -16.30
CA PHE A 32 1.95 9.21 -16.97
C PHE A 32 2.04 7.76 -16.49
N GLN A 33 1.98 6.83 -17.44
CA GLN A 33 2.02 5.40 -17.17
C GLN A 33 2.89 4.70 -18.21
N VAL A 34 3.48 3.59 -17.79
CA VAL A 34 4.17 2.64 -18.67
C VAL A 34 3.39 1.34 -18.63
N THR A 35 3.14 0.79 -19.80
CA THR A 35 2.53 -0.54 -19.94
C THR A 35 3.22 -1.27 -21.07
N ALA A 36 3.23 -2.60 -20.97
CA ALA A 36 3.82 -3.48 -21.95
C ALA A 36 2.74 -4.48 -22.38
N PHE A 37 2.80 -4.95 -23.63
CA PHE A 37 1.75 -5.79 -24.22
C PHE A 37 2.36 -6.94 -25.02
N GLY A 38 1.64 -8.06 -25.08
CA GLY A 38 2.04 -9.23 -25.87
C GLY A 38 2.34 -10.48 -25.04
N ARG A 39 2.13 -10.44 -23.72
CA ARG A 39 2.08 -11.63 -22.84
C ARG A 39 3.28 -12.56 -22.96
N SER A 40 4.47 -11.99 -23.17
CA SER A 40 5.70 -12.76 -23.36
C SER A 40 6.87 -12.11 -22.62
N ALA A 41 7.94 -12.89 -22.42
CA ALA A 41 9.18 -12.40 -21.82
C ALA A 41 9.81 -11.23 -22.59
N ALA A 42 9.58 -11.18 -23.91
CA ALA A 42 10.18 -10.19 -24.80
C ALA A 42 9.39 -8.88 -24.86
N SER A 43 8.12 -8.88 -24.45
CA SER A 43 7.20 -7.78 -24.76
C SER A 43 6.30 -7.34 -23.61
N ASP A 44 6.38 -7.97 -22.43
CA ASP A 44 5.46 -7.70 -21.33
C ASP A 44 6.15 -7.84 -19.95
N ALA A 45 5.58 -7.19 -18.94
CA ALA A 45 6.11 -7.10 -17.60
C ALA A 45 5.40 -8.08 -16.63
N LYS A 46 6.18 -8.57 -15.66
CA LYS A 46 5.74 -9.46 -14.59
C LYS A 46 5.26 -8.70 -13.34
N VAL A 47 4.53 -7.59 -13.54
CA VAL A 47 4.08 -6.76 -12.40
C VAL A 47 3.19 -7.57 -11.46
N GLY A 48 2.11 -8.18 -11.97
CA GLY A 48 1.20 -9.02 -11.16
C GLY A 48 1.78 -10.34 -10.65
N PHE A 49 3.01 -10.67 -11.05
CA PHE A 49 3.74 -11.81 -10.51
C PHE A 49 4.53 -11.41 -9.26
N ASN A 50 5.13 -10.22 -9.26
CA ASN A 50 5.95 -9.72 -8.15
C ASN A 50 5.15 -8.86 -7.16
N SER A 51 4.11 -8.18 -7.62
CA SER A 51 3.19 -7.41 -6.79
C SER A 51 1.77 -7.97 -6.95
N GLY A 52 0.98 -7.95 -5.87
CA GLY A 52 -0.27 -8.71 -5.75
C GLY A 52 -0.16 -9.83 -4.70
N PRO A 53 -1.31 -10.44 -4.32
CA PRO A 53 -1.33 -11.60 -3.43
C PRO A 53 -0.63 -12.81 -4.06
N THR A 54 -0.08 -13.69 -3.22
CA THR A 54 0.44 -14.97 -3.71
C THR A 54 -0.73 -15.80 -4.28
N VAL A 55 -0.50 -16.62 -5.31
CA VAL A 55 -1.50 -17.62 -5.76
C VAL A 55 -1.04 -19.03 -5.36
N TYR A 56 -1.95 -19.78 -4.76
CA TYR A 56 -1.86 -21.20 -4.45
C TYR A 56 -2.63 -22.00 -5.49
N ASP A 57 -2.00 -23.04 -6.03
CA ASP A 57 -2.58 -24.00 -6.95
C ASP A 57 -2.81 -25.35 -6.26
N PRO A 58 -4.07 -25.73 -5.98
CA PRO A 58 -4.37 -27.02 -5.37
C PRO A 58 -4.00 -28.23 -6.24
N ALA A 59 -3.98 -28.08 -7.57
CA ALA A 59 -3.67 -29.19 -8.47
C ALA A 59 -2.20 -29.60 -8.40
N THR A 60 -1.30 -28.61 -8.29
CA THR A 60 0.14 -28.85 -8.15
C THR A 60 0.63 -28.79 -6.70
N GLN A 61 -0.24 -28.40 -5.76
CA GLN A 61 0.08 -28.13 -4.35
C GLN A 61 1.21 -27.10 -4.17
N THR A 62 1.37 -26.18 -5.11
CA THR A 62 2.42 -25.16 -5.07
C THR A 62 1.83 -23.76 -4.80
N SER A 63 2.61 -22.92 -4.12
CA SER A 63 2.35 -21.47 -4.04
C SER A 63 3.39 -20.73 -4.87
N GLY A 64 3.01 -19.63 -5.51
CA GLY A 64 3.96 -18.73 -6.18
C GLY A 64 4.40 -19.15 -7.58
N ALA A 65 3.88 -20.25 -8.14
CA ALA A 65 4.07 -20.56 -9.57
C ALA A 65 3.46 -19.47 -10.47
N THR A 66 2.39 -18.83 -9.99
CA THR A 66 1.76 -17.64 -10.55
C THR A 66 1.51 -16.68 -9.38
N GLY A 67 1.98 -15.43 -9.44
CA GLY A 67 1.91 -14.51 -8.29
C GLY A 67 2.73 -14.97 -7.08
N THR A 68 3.99 -14.55 -6.98
CA THR A 68 4.89 -14.87 -5.86
C THR A 68 4.71 -13.93 -4.67
N ALA A 69 4.28 -12.69 -4.93
CA ALA A 69 4.11 -11.62 -3.92
C ALA A 69 5.44 -11.22 -3.24
N SER A 70 6.28 -10.50 -3.97
CA SER A 70 7.61 -10.06 -3.54
C SER A 70 7.60 -8.69 -2.83
N VAL A 71 6.49 -7.95 -2.88
CA VAL A 71 6.33 -6.66 -2.19
C VAL A 71 5.57 -6.88 -0.88
N PHE A 72 6.32 -7.06 0.19
CA PHE A 72 5.79 -7.22 1.55
C PHE A 72 5.33 -5.88 2.13
N ILE A 73 4.23 -5.92 2.86
CA ILE A 73 3.69 -4.78 3.59
C ILE A 73 3.97 -4.99 5.07
N LEU A 74 4.52 -3.96 5.72
CA LEU A 74 4.81 -4.03 7.15
C LEU A 74 3.51 -3.98 7.97
N PRO A 75 3.43 -4.72 9.09
CA PRO A 75 2.29 -4.72 10.00
C PRO A 75 1.83 -3.32 10.42
N ASN A 76 2.76 -2.44 10.79
CA ASN A 76 2.43 -1.08 11.23
C ASN A 76 1.75 -0.26 10.12
N TYR A 77 2.13 -0.47 8.85
CA TYR A 77 1.52 0.24 7.73
C TYR A 77 0.05 -0.14 7.53
N PHE A 78 -0.30 -1.42 7.70
CA PHE A 78 -1.70 -1.87 7.70
C PHE A 78 -2.53 -1.15 8.76
N TYR A 79 -1.94 -0.83 9.90
CA TYR A 79 -2.56 -0.06 10.97
C TYR A 79 -2.49 1.46 10.80
N TYR A 80 -1.77 2.01 9.83
CA TYR A 80 -1.77 3.46 9.62
C TYR A 80 -3.06 3.99 9.01
N PHE A 81 -3.83 3.11 8.36
CA PHE A 81 -5.14 3.43 7.82
C PHE A 81 -6.16 3.54 8.94
N ASP A 82 -7.04 4.53 8.83
CA ASP A 82 -8.26 4.52 9.61
C ASP A 82 -9.05 3.27 9.30
N SER A 83 -9.87 2.85 10.26
CA SER A 83 -10.68 1.68 10.08
C SER A 83 -11.62 1.80 8.89
N THR A 84 -12.13 3.01 8.65
CA THR A 84 -13.06 3.39 7.58
C THR A 84 -12.40 3.77 6.25
N ASP A 85 -11.07 3.80 6.20
CA ASP A 85 -10.33 4.14 4.98
C ASP A 85 -10.35 2.96 3.99
N GLN A 86 -11.04 3.14 2.87
CA GLN A 86 -11.24 2.11 1.84
C GLN A 86 -9.94 1.77 1.11
N ARG A 87 -8.91 2.63 1.21
CA ARG A 87 -7.63 2.40 0.55
C ARG A 87 -6.88 1.23 1.16
N ARG A 88 -7.03 0.96 2.45
CA ARG A 88 -6.32 -0.14 3.12
C ARG A 88 -6.56 -1.46 2.40
N ASP A 89 -7.82 -1.78 2.15
CA ASP A 89 -8.25 -3.07 1.62
C ASP A 89 -8.01 -3.17 0.10
N VAL A 90 -7.63 -2.07 -0.55
CA VAL A 90 -7.17 -2.01 -1.94
C VAL A 90 -5.65 -2.10 -2.01
N THR A 91 -4.93 -1.32 -1.20
CA THR A 91 -3.48 -1.25 -1.14
C THR A 91 -2.83 -2.49 -0.52
N ILE A 92 -3.54 -3.21 0.36
CA ILE A 92 -2.99 -4.33 1.10
C ILE A 92 -3.85 -5.57 0.90
N ALA A 93 -3.24 -6.62 0.36
CA ALA A 93 -3.82 -7.95 0.32
C ALA A 93 -3.46 -8.72 1.59
N ALA A 94 -4.44 -8.93 2.47
CA ALA A 94 -4.31 -9.73 3.69
C ALA A 94 -4.67 -11.21 3.51
N TYR A 95 -4.55 -11.70 2.27
CA TYR A 95 -4.92 -13.04 1.86
C TYR A 95 -4.00 -13.54 0.76
N GLN A 96 -4.03 -14.85 0.57
CA GLN A 96 -3.50 -15.55 -0.60
C GLN A 96 -4.69 -15.96 -1.47
N ASP A 97 -4.51 -15.91 -2.79
CA ASP A 97 -5.48 -16.48 -3.72
C ASP A 97 -5.29 -17.99 -3.83
N THR A 98 -6.39 -18.73 -3.90
CA THR A 98 -6.41 -20.16 -4.23
C THR A 98 -7.16 -20.31 -5.54
N VAL A 99 -6.47 -20.74 -6.60
CA VAL A 99 -7.11 -20.92 -7.90
C VAL A 99 -8.03 -22.16 -7.87
N ALA A 100 -9.19 -22.05 -8.51
CA ALA A 100 -10.07 -23.18 -8.74
C ALA A 100 -9.60 -24.05 -9.92
N ALA A 101 -10.24 -25.20 -10.13
CA ALA A 101 -9.92 -26.10 -11.23
C ALA A 101 -10.12 -25.50 -12.62
N ASP A 102 -10.95 -24.45 -12.75
CA ASP A 102 -11.15 -23.72 -14.01
C ASP A 102 -9.94 -22.82 -14.39
N GLY A 103 -8.98 -22.64 -13.49
CA GLY A 103 -7.82 -21.77 -13.66
C GLY A 103 -8.13 -20.27 -13.61
N THR A 104 -9.39 -19.86 -13.51
CA THR A 104 -9.84 -18.46 -13.65
C THR A 104 -10.57 -17.91 -12.43
N THR A 105 -11.08 -18.79 -11.57
CA THR A 105 -11.72 -18.42 -10.31
C THR A 105 -10.69 -18.42 -9.18
N PHE A 106 -10.65 -17.33 -8.39
CA PHE A 106 -9.71 -17.16 -7.28
C PHE A 106 -10.46 -17.05 -5.95
N PHE A 107 -10.29 -18.03 -5.08
CA PHE A 107 -10.83 -18.02 -3.72
C PHE A 107 -9.84 -17.37 -2.75
N LYS A 108 -10.32 -16.55 -1.83
CA LYS A 108 -9.47 -15.86 -0.86
C LYS A 108 -9.21 -16.74 0.36
N ARG A 109 -7.94 -16.92 0.68
CA ARG A 109 -7.46 -17.65 1.88
C ARG A 109 -6.73 -16.68 2.79
N GLY A 110 -7.28 -16.45 3.97
CA GLY A 110 -6.69 -15.54 4.95
C GLY A 110 -5.26 -15.86 5.33
N GLN A 111 -4.46 -14.82 5.55
CA GLN A 111 -3.05 -14.90 5.88
C GLN A 111 -2.73 -14.23 7.21
N GLN A 112 -1.55 -14.54 7.77
CA GLN A 112 -1.05 -13.89 8.98
C GLN A 112 -0.58 -12.48 8.64
N ILE A 113 -0.42 -11.61 9.64
CA ILE A 113 0.02 -10.23 9.43
C ILE A 113 1.45 -10.09 8.85
N THR A 114 2.22 -11.18 8.86
CA THR A 114 3.55 -11.24 8.22
C THR A 114 3.51 -11.53 6.74
N SER A 115 2.35 -11.91 6.22
CA SER A 115 2.14 -12.27 4.81
C SER A 115 1.13 -11.33 4.18
N LEU A 116 1.32 -10.03 4.46
CA LEU A 116 0.62 -8.94 3.80
C LEU A 116 1.42 -8.51 2.58
N PHE A 117 0.73 -8.37 1.46
CA PHE A 117 1.35 -8.03 0.19
C PHE A 117 0.69 -6.82 -0.44
N ASP A 118 1.39 -6.15 -1.34
CA ASP A 118 0.81 -5.08 -2.15
C ASP A 118 -0.42 -5.60 -2.89
N GLY A 119 -1.53 -4.89 -2.72
CA GLY A 119 -2.84 -5.23 -3.28
C GLY A 119 -3.19 -4.43 -4.53
N LYS A 120 -2.37 -3.50 -5.02
CA LYS A 120 -2.76 -2.66 -6.16
C LYS A 120 -2.73 -3.37 -7.51
N TYR A 121 -1.91 -4.42 -7.65
CA TYR A 121 -1.66 -5.12 -8.91
C TYR A 121 -2.12 -6.58 -8.85
N ARG A 122 -3.39 -6.80 -8.53
CA ARG A 122 -3.90 -8.16 -8.28
C ARG A 122 -4.26 -8.89 -9.55
N ARG A 123 -3.79 -10.14 -9.67
CA ARG A 123 -4.09 -10.98 -10.82
C ARG A 123 -5.59 -11.25 -11.00
N ASP A 124 -6.32 -11.43 -9.90
CA ASP A 124 -7.77 -11.66 -9.90
C ASP A 124 -8.57 -10.44 -10.38
N TRP A 125 -7.94 -9.27 -10.53
CA TRP A 125 -8.53 -8.07 -11.14
C TRP A 125 -8.28 -7.95 -12.65
N LEU A 126 -7.48 -8.85 -13.23
CA LEU A 126 -7.20 -8.78 -14.65
C LEU A 126 -8.46 -8.98 -15.47
N ASN A 127 -8.72 -8.04 -16.38
CA ASN A 127 -9.73 -8.17 -17.42
C ASN A 127 -9.06 -8.00 -18.80
N PRO A 128 -9.22 -8.91 -19.77
CA PRO A 128 -9.71 -10.30 -19.57
C PRO A 128 -8.83 -11.08 -18.58
N VAL A 129 -9.45 -12.01 -17.87
CA VAL A 129 -8.79 -12.90 -16.90
C VAL A 129 -7.69 -13.70 -17.60
N ILE A 130 -6.52 -13.81 -16.96
CA ILE A 130 -5.44 -14.69 -17.42
C ILE A 130 -5.42 -15.92 -16.51
N PRO A 131 -5.67 -17.13 -17.03
CA PRO A 131 -5.68 -18.34 -16.21
C PRO A 131 -4.37 -18.52 -15.45
N ALA A 132 -4.44 -18.92 -14.18
CA ALA A 132 -3.26 -19.39 -13.45
C ALA A 132 -2.90 -20.82 -13.89
N GLY A 133 -1.64 -21.23 -13.74
CA GLY A 133 -1.23 -22.63 -13.98
C GLY A 133 0.09 -22.84 -14.73
N THR A 134 0.66 -21.82 -15.39
CA THR A 134 2.01 -21.92 -15.98
C THR A 134 2.79 -20.61 -15.90
N TYR A 135 4.13 -20.69 -15.88
CA TYR A 135 5.01 -19.52 -15.83
C TYR A 135 4.83 -18.55 -17.01
N ALA A 136 4.36 -19.05 -18.16
CA ALA A 136 4.05 -18.25 -19.33
C ALA A 136 2.91 -17.23 -19.07
N ASN A 137 2.06 -17.49 -18.07
CA ASN A 137 0.92 -16.64 -17.76
C ASN A 137 1.26 -15.52 -16.75
N ASN A 138 2.53 -15.32 -16.42
CA ASN A 138 2.98 -14.30 -15.46
C ASN A 138 3.15 -12.90 -16.06
N TYR A 139 3.00 -12.77 -17.38
CA TYR A 139 2.99 -11.51 -18.11
C TYR A 139 1.58 -10.93 -18.13
N THR A 140 1.39 -9.84 -17.38
CA THR A 140 0.05 -9.41 -16.95
C THR A 140 -0.42 -8.12 -17.62
N GLY A 141 0.49 -7.37 -18.25
CA GLY A 141 0.16 -6.12 -18.94
C GLY A 141 -0.47 -5.08 -18.04
N PHE A 142 -0.20 -5.08 -16.74
CA PHE A 142 -0.64 -4.00 -15.86
C PHE A 142 -0.09 -2.66 -16.34
N LYS A 143 -0.86 -1.60 -16.11
CA LYS A 143 -0.35 -0.23 -16.24
C LYS A 143 0.42 0.11 -14.97
N TRP A 144 1.70 0.41 -15.10
CA TRP A 144 2.49 0.99 -14.03
C TRP A 144 2.38 2.51 -14.10
N GLN A 145 1.74 3.10 -13.11
CA GLN A 145 1.62 4.54 -12.98
C GLN A 145 2.94 5.14 -12.48
N ILE A 146 3.48 6.09 -13.25
CA ILE A 146 4.65 6.88 -12.89
C ILE A 146 4.20 8.18 -12.23
N LEU A 147 3.15 8.80 -12.76
CA LEU A 147 2.54 10.01 -12.21
C LEU A 147 1.02 9.90 -12.31
N ARG A 148 0.34 10.29 -11.23
CA ARG A 148 -1.11 10.37 -11.22
C ARG A 148 -1.62 11.60 -10.47
N TYR A 149 -2.85 12.00 -10.75
CA TYR A 149 -3.39 13.28 -10.32
C TYR A 149 -3.43 13.45 -8.80
N ALA A 150 -3.64 12.38 -8.02
CA ALA A 150 -3.57 12.46 -6.55
C ALA A 150 -2.17 12.84 -6.05
N ASP A 151 -1.10 12.36 -6.70
CA ASP A 151 0.28 12.75 -6.36
C ASP A 151 0.49 14.24 -6.65
N VAL A 152 -0.01 14.74 -7.80
CA VAL A 152 0.03 16.17 -8.14
C VAL A 152 -0.71 17.03 -7.14
N LEU A 153 -1.90 16.62 -6.68
CA LEU A 153 -2.64 17.34 -5.63
C LEU A 153 -1.86 17.40 -4.31
N LEU A 154 -1.22 16.30 -3.92
CA LEU A 154 -0.42 16.25 -2.69
C LEU A 154 0.90 17.03 -2.82
N MET A 155 1.55 17.01 -3.99
CA MET A 155 2.71 17.86 -4.28
C MET A 155 2.34 19.35 -4.28
N PHE A 156 1.17 19.70 -4.83
CA PHE A 156 0.65 21.07 -4.79
C PHE A 156 0.40 21.52 -3.34
N ALA A 157 -0.28 20.69 -2.53
CA ALA A 157 -0.53 21.01 -1.13
C ALA A 157 0.76 21.15 -0.32
N GLU A 158 1.77 20.32 -0.62
CA GLU A 158 3.10 20.41 -0.01
C GLU A 158 3.82 21.69 -0.40
N ALA A 159 3.92 22.01 -1.70
CA ALA A 159 4.57 23.22 -2.18
C ALA A 159 3.91 24.49 -1.64
N GLU A 160 2.58 24.51 -1.61
CA GLU A 160 1.81 25.63 -1.05
C GLU A 160 2.06 25.80 0.45
N ASN A 161 2.08 24.69 1.21
CA ASN A 161 2.45 24.72 2.62
C ASN A 161 3.87 25.24 2.84
N GLU A 162 4.81 24.88 1.95
CA GLU A 162 6.18 25.34 2.06
C GLU A 162 6.34 26.84 1.80
N LEU A 163 5.66 27.38 0.79
CA LEU A 163 5.77 28.78 0.40
C LEU A 163 4.95 29.71 1.31
N ASN A 164 3.71 29.31 1.62
CA ASN A 164 2.70 30.20 2.17
C ASN A 164 2.12 29.71 3.51
N GLY A 165 2.54 28.53 3.99
CA GLY A 165 1.83 27.82 5.05
C GLY A 165 0.55 27.17 4.53
N PRO A 166 -0.26 26.54 5.40
CA PRO A 166 -1.39 25.73 4.96
C PRO A 166 -2.56 26.62 4.57
N THR A 167 -2.58 27.07 3.32
CA THR A 167 -3.67 27.89 2.77
C THR A 167 -4.91 27.03 2.47
N THR A 168 -6.05 27.70 2.24
CA THR A 168 -7.29 27.04 1.81
C THR A 168 -7.08 26.16 0.57
N ALA A 169 -6.20 26.55 -0.35
CA ALA A 169 -5.89 25.76 -1.55
C ALA A 169 -5.15 24.46 -1.20
N ALA A 170 -4.17 24.52 -0.28
CA ALA A 170 -3.46 23.34 0.20
C ALA A 170 -4.41 22.35 0.90
N TYR A 171 -5.27 22.85 1.80
CA TYR A 171 -6.29 22.04 2.45
C TYR A 171 -7.24 21.39 1.44
N ASN A 172 -7.74 22.15 0.46
CA ASN A 172 -8.66 21.62 -0.54
C ASN A 172 -8.03 20.48 -1.34
N ALA A 173 -6.80 20.66 -1.83
CA ALA A 173 -6.12 19.62 -2.61
C ALA A 173 -5.87 18.34 -1.80
N ALA A 174 -5.38 18.46 -0.55
CA ALA A 174 -5.14 17.30 0.31
C ALA A 174 -6.44 16.61 0.74
N ASN A 175 -7.49 17.38 1.07
CA ASN A 175 -8.77 16.83 1.51
C ASN A 175 -9.55 16.17 0.37
N MET A 176 -9.39 16.60 -0.89
CA MET A 176 -9.94 15.88 -2.04
C MET A 176 -9.47 14.42 -2.09
N VAL A 177 -8.17 14.20 -1.87
CA VAL A 177 -7.56 12.85 -1.82
C VAL A 177 -8.07 12.06 -0.63
N ARG A 178 -8.11 12.69 0.56
CA ARG A 178 -8.63 12.07 1.79
C ARG A 178 -10.06 11.60 1.61
N ARG A 179 -10.98 12.51 1.25
CA ARG A 179 -12.40 12.21 1.04
C ARG A 179 -12.59 11.02 0.10
N ARG A 180 -11.85 10.99 -1.02
CA ARG A 180 -11.86 9.86 -1.95
C ARG A 180 -11.45 8.56 -1.27
N GLY A 181 -10.39 8.58 -0.46
CA GLY A 181 -9.92 7.41 0.30
C GLY A 181 -10.98 6.83 1.26
N PHE A 182 -11.82 7.69 1.83
CA PHE A 182 -12.95 7.32 2.68
C PHE A 182 -14.27 7.09 1.92
N GLY A 183 -14.23 7.04 0.58
CA GLY A 183 -15.43 6.87 -0.26
C GLY A 183 -16.42 8.04 -0.18
N GLN A 184 -15.98 9.20 0.29
CA GLN A 184 -16.80 10.40 0.42
C GLN A 184 -16.77 11.22 -0.88
N PRO A 185 -17.80 12.04 -1.15
CA PRO A 185 -17.79 12.96 -2.29
C PRO A 185 -16.61 13.92 -2.23
N ILE A 186 -15.73 13.88 -3.25
CA ILE A 186 -14.46 14.62 -3.30
C ILE A 186 -14.64 16.14 -3.11
N ALA A 187 -15.70 16.69 -3.71
CA ALA A 187 -15.98 18.12 -3.72
C ALA A 187 -16.75 18.63 -2.50
N VAL A 188 -17.20 17.74 -1.60
CA VAL A 188 -18.02 18.11 -0.44
C VAL A 188 -17.17 18.01 0.83
N ALA A 189 -17.05 19.12 1.56
CA ALA A 189 -16.33 19.13 2.83
C ALA A 189 -16.93 18.14 3.82
N ASN A 190 -16.06 17.41 4.52
CA ASN A 190 -16.47 16.44 5.52
C ASN A 190 -15.48 16.44 6.69
N PRO A 191 -15.80 17.15 7.79
CA PRO A 191 -14.92 17.26 8.96
C PRO A 191 -14.56 15.91 9.62
N ALA A 192 -15.32 14.84 9.37
CA ALA A 192 -15.01 13.52 9.91
C ALA A 192 -13.78 12.86 9.25
N VAL A 193 -13.43 13.27 8.03
CA VAL A 193 -12.32 12.68 7.25
C VAL A 193 -11.29 13.71 6.81
N ASP A 194 -11.68 14.99 6.74
CA ASP A 194 -10.79 16.11 6.42
C ASP A 194 -9.70 16.30 7.48
N MET A 195 -8.58 16.90 7.09
CA MET A 195 -7.56 17.31 8.05
C MET A 195 -8.13 18.34 9.04
N PRO A 196 -7.68 18.35 10.31
CA PRO A 196 -8.08 19.38 11.26
C PRO A 196 -7.80 20.78 10.72
N ALA A 197 -8.70 21.73 10.96
CA ALA A 197 -8.49 23.12 10.59
C ALA A 197 -7.45 23.79 11.49
N GLY A 198 -6.79 24.83 10.98
CA GLY A 198 -5.90 25.68 11.79
C GLY A 198 -4.56 25.03 12.17
N LEU A 199 -4.12 24.00 11.46
CA LEU A 199 -2.80 23.39 11.67
C LEU A 199 -1.69 24.42 11.41
N SER A 200 -0.60 24.29 12.16
CA SER A 200 0.65 24.99 11.85
C SER A 200 1.25 24.45 10.54
N LYS A 201 2.19 25.20 9.94
CA LYS A 201 2.97 24.72 8.79
C LYS A 201 3.61 23.35 9.04
N ALA A 202 4.17 23.15 10.24
CA ALA A 202 4.83 21.90 10.62
C ALA A 202 3.84 20.75 10.82
N ASP A 203 2.69 21.00 11.44
CA ASP A 203 1.68 19.96 11.66
C ASP A 203 0.99 19.57 10.35
N PHE A 204 0.66 20.55 9.49
CA PHE A 204 0.10 20.27 8.17
C PHE A 204 1.06 19.43 7.33
N PHE A 205 2.36 19.74 7.36
CA PHE A 205 3.38 18.91 6.72
C PHE A 205 3.36 17.46 7.23
N LYS A 206 3.27 17.24 8.55
CA LYS A 206 3.14 15.88 9.12
C LYS A 206 1.89 15.16 8.61
N TYR A 207 0.77 15.86 8.44
CA TYR A 207 -0.42 15.29 7.82
C TYR A 207 -0.20 14.92 6.35
N LEU A 208 0.49 15.76 5.56
CA LEU A 208 0.88 15.43 4.18
C LEU A 208 1.80 14.22 4.10
N VAL A 209 2.80 14.12 4.99
CA VAL A 209 3.70 12.96 5.05
C VAL A 209 2.91 11.66 5.28
N ARG A 210 1.90 11.69 6.16
CA ARG A 210 1.00 10.53 6.37
C ARG A 210 0.12 10.29 5.15
N GLU A 211 -0.50 11.34 4.61
CA GLU A 211 -1.44 11.20 3.48
C GLU A 211 -0.78 10.62 2.24
N ARG A 212 0.44 11.08 1.91
CA ARG A 212 1.26 10.51 0.84
C ARG A 212 1.57 9.04 1.10
N ALA A 213 1.82 8.64 2.35
CA ALA A 213 2.04 7.24 2.70
C ALA A 213 0.80 6.37 2.42
N LEU A 214 -0.39 6.83 2.81
CA LEU A 214 -1.65 6.08 2.69
C LEU A 214 -2.11 6.01 1.23
N GLU A 215 -2.05 7.13 0.52
CA GLU A 215 -2.51 7.25 -0.86
C GLU A 215 -1.61 6.47 -1.83
N LEU A 216 -0.29 6.57 -1.65
CA LEU A 216 0.71 6.17 -2.64
C LEU A 216 1.50 4.90 -2.25
N GLY A 217 1.01 4.13 -1.27
CA GLY A 217 1.62 2.85 -0.88
C GLY A 217 1.67 1.85 -2.04
N GLY A 218 2.78 1.14 -2.23
CA GLY A 218 2.95 0.20 -3.34
C GLY A 218 3.35 0.84 -4.68
N GLU A 219 3.47 2.17 -4.76
CA GLU A 219 3.73 2.89 -6.01
C GLU A 219 5.21 3.30 -6.20
N GLY A 220 6.10 2.80 -5.34
CA GLY A 220 7.55 3.00 -5.49
C GLY A 220 8.09 4.36 -5.02
N ILE A 221 7.28 5.24 -4.44
CA ILE A 221 7.70 6.62 -4.14
C ILE A 221 8.13 6.87 -2.68
N ARG A 222 7.69 6.05 -1.71
CA ARG A 222 7.81 6.36 -0.27
C ARG A 222 9.26 6.57 0.18
N LYS A 223 10.20 5.78 -0.35
CA LYS A 223 11.62 5.92 -0.05
C LYS A 223 12.13 7.30 -0.46
N PHE A 224 11.82 7.74 -1.69
CA PHE A 224 12.29 9.01 -2.23
C PHE A 224 11.69 10.21 -1.51
N ASP A 225 10.41 10.13 -1.15
CA ASP A 225 9.74 11.09 -0.28
C ASP A 225 10.48 11.25 1.06
N LEU A 226 10.79 10.14 1.73
CA LEU A 226 11.51 10.19 3.01
C LEU A 226 12.96 10.71 2.86
N ILE A 227 13.62 10.46 1.74
CA ILE A 227 14.97 10.98 1.47
C ILE A 227 14.94 12.50 1.29
N ARG A 228 14.07 13.02 0.42
CA ARG A 228 14.03 14.46 0.12
C ARG A 228 13.59 15.31 1.31
N TRP A 229 12.84 14.72 2.25
CA TRP A 229 12.49 15.36 3.53
C TRP A 229 13.53 15.18 4.62
N ASN A 230 14.60 14.42 4.38
CA ASN A 230 15.58 14.02 5.39
C ASN A 230 14.94 13.28 6.59
N LEU A 231 13.97 12.41 6.31
CA LEU A 231 13.19 11.65 7.30
C LEU A 231 13.45 10.14 7.26
N LEU A 232 14.23 9.63 6.29
CA LEU A 232 14.42 8.18 6.10
C LEU A 232 14.96 7.47 7.34
N ALA A 233 16.03 8.00 7.95
CA ALA A 233 16.64 7.41 9.15
C ALA A 233 15.66 7.40 10.34
N THR A 234 14.94 8.50 10.54
CA THR A 234 13.91 8.64 11.58
C THR A 234 12.79 7.63 11.36
N ALA A 235 12.26 7.55 10.15
CA ALA A 235 11.18 6.64 9.80
C ALA A 235 11.57 5.16 9.99
N ILE A 236 12.80 4.78 9.62
CA ILE A 236 13.33 3.43 9.84
C ILE A 236 13.41 3.10 11.33
N THR A 237 14.03 3.99 12.11
CA THR A 237 14.24 3.81 13.56
C THR A 237 12.92 3.69 14.30
N GLU A 238 11.99 4.61 14.03
CA GLU A 238 10.69 4.62 14.70
C GLU A 238 9.81 3.45 14.25
N THR A 239 9.85 3.05 12.98
CA THR A 239 9.12 1.86 12.51
C THR A 239 9.60 0.60 13.22
N ARG A 240 10.92 0.45 13.41
CA ARG A 240 11.49 -0.67 14.18
C ARG A 240 10.99 -0.66 15.63
N ALA A 241 10.95 0.50 16.28
CA ALA A 241 10.43 0.63 17.64
C ALA A 241 8.93 0.28 17.71
N ILE A 242 8.13 0.76 16.75
CA ILE A 242 6.70 0.44 16.63
C ILE A 242 6.50 -1.07 16.47
N LEU A 243 7.23 -1.72 15.56
CA LEU A 243 7.14 -3.16 15.34
C LEU A 243 7.47 -3.95 16.61
N ASN A 244 8.56 -3.62 17.33
CA ASN A 244 8.89 -4.27 18.61
C ASN A 244 7.72 -4.17 19.61
N ARG A 245 7.14 -2.97 19.77
CA ARG A 245 6.01 -2.75 20.70
C ARG A 245 4.74 -3.47 20.25
N MET A 246 4.51 -3.63 18.95
CA MET A 246 3.44 -4.48 18.42
C MET A 246 3.66 -5.96 18.80
N GLY A 247 4.88 -6.46 18.67
CA GLY A 247 5.25 -7.83 19.05
C GLY A 247 5.08 -8.08 20.56
N ASP A 248 5.44 -7.09 21.38
CA ASP A 248 5.30 -7.13 22.84
C ASP A 248 3.90 -6.79 23.35
N ARG A 249 2.96 -6.49 22.45
CA ARG A 249 1.59 -6.09 22.79
C ARG A 249 1.53 -4.88 23.73
N LEU A 250 2.45 -3.92 23.57
CA LEU A 250 2.52 -2.70 24.40
C LEU A 250 1.84 -1.50 23.73
N THR A 251 1.55 -0.45 24.50
CA THR A 251 1.18 0.89 23.98
C THR A 251 2.18 1.29 22.90
N ILE A 252 1.79 1.93 21.79
CA ILE A 252 2.68 2.35 20.72
C ILE A 252 2.88 3.86 20.80
N THR A 253 4.14 4.31 20.77
CA THR A 253 4.45 5.73 20.61
C THR A 253 4.22 6.13 19.15
N PRO A 254 3.39 7.16 18.87
CA PRO A 254 3.21 7.65 17.51
C PRO A 254 4.53 8.08 16.87
N PRO A 255 4.70 7.88 15.55
CA PRO A 255 5.87 8.36 14.85
C PRO A 255 5.93 9.89 14.87
N THR A 256 7.10 10.47 15.07
CA THR A 256 7.27 11.91 15.23
C THR A 256 7.29 12.66 13.90
N TYR A 257 7.69 11.95 12.82
CA TYR A 257 7.91 12.51 11.48
C TYR A 257 6.64 12.65 10.63
N MET A 258 5.49 12.16 11.11
CA MET A 258 4.22 12.24 10.41
C MET A 258 3.06 12.35 11.41
N ALA A 259 1.85 12.64 10.92
CA ALA A 259 0.67 12.71 11.77
C ALA A 259 0.43 11.35 12.46
N PRO A 260 -0.07 11.33 13.71
CA PRO A 260 -0.26 10.08 14.45
C PRO A 260 -1.26 9.17 13.72
N PRO A 261 -1.09 7.83 13.73
CA PRO A 261 -2.09 6.89 13.23
C PRO A 261 -3.37 6.94 14.09
N PRO A 262 -4.46 6.25 13.70
CA PRO A 262 -5.71 6.27 14.45
C PRO A 262 -5.51 5.82 15.90
N VAL A 263 -6.25 6.42 16.83
CA VAL A 263 -6.05 6.18 18.28
C VAL A 263 -6.15 4.70 18.66
N TYR A 264 -7.03 3.93 18.00
CA TYR A 264 -7.21 2.50 18.28
C TYR A 264 -5.94 1.67 18.05
N THR A 265 -4.98 2.18 17.27
CA THR A 265 -3.74 1.47 16.93
C THR A 265 -2.66 1.70 17.97
N LEU A 266 -2.84 2.69 18.85
CA LEU A 266 -1.82 3.11 19.83
C LEU A 266 -1.77 2.20 21.05
N ASN A 267 -2.65 1.20 21.15
CA ASN A 267 -2.55 0.15 22.16
C ASN A 267 -2.44 -1.21 21.47
N ALA A 268 -1.23 -1.76 21.36
CA ALA A 268 -1.08 -3.06 20.70
C ALA A 268 -1.77 -4.19 21.49
N ALA A 269 -1.99 -4.06 22.80
CA ALA A 269 -2.69 -5.09 23.59
C ALA A 269 -4.13 -5.31 23.12
N THR A 270 -4.77 -4.29 22.54
CA THR A 270 -6.15 -4.36 22.04
C THR A 270 -6.25 -4.76 20.57
N LEU A 271 -5.11 -4.86 19.87
CA LEU A 271 -5.11 -5.35 18.51
C LEU A 271 -5.35 -6.86 18.48
N PRO A 272 -6.06 -7.37 17.46
CA PRO A 272 -6.36 -8.78 17.31
C PRO A 272 -5.14 -9.69 17.35
N THR A 273 -5.29 -10.84 17.99
CA THR A 273 -4.33 -11.96 17.92
C THR A 273 -4.79 -13.04 16.94
N ALA A 274 -6.07 -13.06 16.59
CA ALA A 274 -6.65 -13.93 15.56
C ALA A 274 -7.55 -13.14 14.62
N MET A 275 -7.63 -13.59 13.37
CA MET A 275 -8.57 -13.08 12.35
C MET A 275 -9.32 -14.25 11.73
N TYR A 276 -10.58 -14.04 11.34
CA TYR A 276 -11.35 -15.07 10.65
C TYR A 276 -11.70 -14.61 9.25
N PHE A 277 -11.63 -15.57 8.33
CA PHE A 277 -11.87 -15.36 6.91
C PHE A 277 -12.93 -16.34 6.44
N ARG A 278 -13.86 -15.90 5.57
CA ARG A 278 -14.85 -16.82 5.00
C ARG A 278 -14.18 -17.87 4.13
N LEU A 279 -14.69 -19.10 4.21
CA LEU A 279 -14.29 -20.20 3.35
C LEU A 279 -14.83 -19.97 1.93
N ARG A 280 -14.01 -20.30 0.92
CA ARG A 280 -14.40 -20.28 -0.51
C ARG A 280 -15.04 -18.98 -0.98
N THR A 281 -14.67 -17.84 -0.39
CA THR A 281 -15.12 -16.53 -0.88
C THR A 281 -14.31 -16.12 -2.11
N THR A 282 -14.97 -15.64 -3.16
CA THR A 282 -14.33 -14.87 -4.24
C THR A 282 -14.39 -13.37 -3.95
N SER A 283 -15.16 -12.96 -2.93
CA SER A 283 -15.21 -11.57 -2.49
C SER A 283 -13.85 -11.14 -1.98
N GLU A 284 -13.38 -10.10 -2.63
CA GLU A 284 -12.21 -9.28 -2.30
C GLU A 284 -12.53 -8.21 -1.24
N ASP A 285 -13.81 -7.96 -0.98
CA ASP A 285 -14.22 -7.07 0.11
C ASP A 285 -13.94 -7.79 1.41
N LEU A 286 -12.91 -7.31 2.12
CA LEU A 286 -12.52 -7.85 3.43
C LEU A 286 -13.65 -7.70 4.47
N ASN A 287 -14.65 -6.85 4.19
CA ASN A 287 -15.99 -6.91 4.77
C ASN A 287 -16.84 -7.98 4.09
N ILE A 288 -16.54 -9.24 4.36
CA ILE A 288 -17.25 -10.36 3.76
C ILE A 288 -18.61 -10.47 4.47
N GLY A 289 -19.63 -9.70 4.04
CA GLY A 289 -20.99 -9.69 4.58
C GLY A 289 -21.10 -9.54 6.11
N GLY A 290 -20.38 -8.56 6.68
CA GLY A 290 -20.29 -8.37 8.13
C GLY A 290 -19.32 -9.33 8.84
N LEU A 291 -18.84 -10.37 8.15
CA LEU A 291 -17.75 -11.23 8.59
C LEU A 291 -16.42 -10.72 8.04
N ALA A 292 -16.08 -9.51 8.47
CA ALA A 292 -14.71 -9.15 8.74
C ALA A 292 -14.47 -9.35 10.23
N ILE A 293 -14.10 -10.56 10.65
CA ILE A 293 -13.70 -10.71 12.04
C ILE A 293 -12.32 -10.10 12.17
N ASN A 294 -12.36 -8.83 12.57
CA ASN A 294 -11.30 -7.84 12.74
C ASN A 294 -10.83 -7.09 11.51
N SER A 295 -11.74 -6.70 10.62
CA SER A 295 -11.51 -5.41 9.99
C SER A 295 -11.80 -4.33 11.03
N PHE A 296 -10.89 -3.37 11.20
CA PHE A 296 -10.86 -2.41 12.31
C PHE A 296 -12.09 -1.49 12.40
N TYR A 297 -13.11 -1.67 11.54
CA TYR A 297 -14.26 -0.77 11.38
C TYR A 297 -15.04 -0.54 12.66
N GLN A 298 -14.99 -1.44 13.65
CA GLN A 298 -15.55 -1.19 14.98
C GLN A 298 -14.70 -1.88 16.06
N LEU A 299 -14.21 -1.11 17.03
CA LEU A 299 -13.91 -1.67 18.35
C LEU A 299 -15.24 -2.19 18.89
N GLN A 300 -15.46 -3.50 18.92
CA GLN A 300 -16.46 -4.04 19.82
C GLN A 300 -15.98 -5.28 20.59
N PRO A 301 -16.31 -5.34 21.89
CA PRO A 301 -16.11 -6.50 22.73
C PRO A 301 -17.09 -7.59 22.29
N ASN A 302 -16.79 -8.86 22.58
CA ASN A 302 -17.74 -9.98 22.51
C ASN A 302 -17.91 -10.69 21.14
N TYR A 303 -16.83 -11.19 20.56
CA TYR A 303 -16.91 -12.60 20.17
C TYR A 303 -16.41 -13.42 21.37
N PRO A 304 -17.28 -14.15 22.09
CA PRO A 304 -16.80 -15.08 23.09
C PRO A 304 -15.84 -16.04 22.39
N SER A 305 -14.67 -16.25 22.98
CA SER A 305 -13.53 -16.98 22.42
C SER A 305 -13.79 -18.47 22.14
N THR A 306 -15.05 -18.92 22.11
CA THR A 306 -15.42 -20.33 22.10
C THR A 306 -16.17 -20.77 20.85
N THR A 307 -16.70 -19.87 20.00
CA THR A 307 -17.40 -20.28 18.77
C THR A 307 -16.99 -19.45 17.55
N ALA A 308 -16.27 -20.09 16.63
CA ALA A 308 -15.92 -19.54 15.34
C ALA A 308 -17.19 -19.30 14.49
N PRO A 309 -17.30 -18.18 13.75
CA PRO A 309 -18.47 -17.97 12.92
C PRO A 309 -18.61 -18.98 11.80
N SER A 310 -19.86 -19.28 11.46
CA SER A 310 -20.18 -20.27 10.43
C SER A 310 -19.47 -19.97 9.12
N ASN A 311 -18.96 -21.01 8.45
CA ASN A 311 -18.27 -20.89 7.17
C ASN A 311 -17.01 -20.01 7.21
N THR A 312 -16.32 -19.94 8.35
CA THR A 312 -15.05 -19.23 8.48
C THR A 312 -13.90 -20.14 8.91
N ARG A 313 -12.68 -19.69 8.65
CA ARG A 313 -11.43 -20.27 9.16
C ARG A 313 -10.66 -19.18 9.88
N SER A 314 -10.13 -19.49 11.07
CA SER A 314 -9.25 -18.58 11.79
C SER A 314 -7.80 -18.68 11.31
N THR A 315 -7.09 -17.56 11.45
CA THR A 315 -5.65 -17.45 11.26
C THR A 315 -5.07 -16.77 12.50
N SER A 316 -3.94 -17.28 13.00
CA SER A 316 -3.12 -16.58 14.01
C SER A 316 -2.63 -15.28 13.37
N TRP A 317 -3.22 -14.16 13.76
CA TRP A 317 -3.03 -12.90 13.05
C TRP A 317 -1.70 -12.26 13.40
N MET A 318 -1.42 -12.06 14.68
CA MET A 318 -0.21 -11.39 15.15
C MET A 318 0.33 -12.08 16.41
N THR A 319 1.57 -12.55 16.34
CA THR A 319 2.32 -13.10 17.47
C THR A 319 3.68 -12.41 17.58
N ARG A 320 4.35 -12.51 18.74
CA ARG A 320 5.72 -12.01 18.92
C ARG A 320 6.69 -12.65 17.92
N ALA A 321 6.63 -13.98 17.76
CA ALA A 321 7.50 -14.73 16.84
C ALA A 321 7.36 -14.26 15.38
N ASN A 322 6.13 -13.95 14.95
CA ASN A 322 5.86 -13.39 13.63
C ASN A 322 6.54 -12.02 13.43
N ILE A 323 6.47 -11.15 14.43
CA ILE A 323 7.09 -9.82 14.38
C ILE A 323 8.63 -9.92 14.40
N ASP A 324 9.20 -10.84 15.19
CA ASP A 324 10.64 -11.08 15.23
C ASP A 324 11.21 -11.47 13.87
N ASN A 325 10.47 -12.29 13.11
CA ASN A 325 10.86 -12.65 11.75
C ASN A 325 10.96 -11.41 10.83
N ILE A 326 10.02 -10.47 10.92
CA ILE A 326 10.10 -9.21 10.15
C ILE A 326 11.29 -8.37 10.60
N LEU A 327 11.48 -8.21 11.91
CA LEU A 327 12.57 -7.42 12.48
C LEU A 327 13.95 -7.97 12.08
N ALA A 328 14.08 -9.29 11.94
CA ALA A 328 15.30 -9.95 11.48
C ALA A 328 15.70 -9.62 10.03
N HIS A 329 14.82 -9.00 9.24
CA HIS A 329 15.10 -8.61 7.86
C HIS A 329 14.86 -7.11 7.58
N TYR A 330 14.18 -6.41 8.49
CA TYR A 330 13.84 -5.01 8.29
C TYR A 330 15.07 -4.10 8.39
N THR A 331 15.59 -3.66 7.24
CA THR A 331 16.62 -2.61 7.09
C THR A 331 17.90 -2.83 7.90
N ASN A 332 18.36 -4.08 8.07
CA ASN A 332 19.55 -4.37 8.90
C ASN A 332 20.87 -3.85 8.35
N SER A 333 20.94 -3.57 7.04
CA SER A 333 22.12 -3.00 6.39
C SER A 333 22.03 -1.47 6.23
N PHE A 334 20.94 -0.85 6.67
CA PHE A 334 20.78 0.60 6.59
C PHE A 334 21.79 1.29 7.50
N THR A 335 22.52 2.27 6.94
CA THR A 335 23.35 3.18 7.73
C THR A 335 22.99 4.61 7.35
N ALA A 336 22.56 5.41 8.32
CA ALA A 336 22.25 6.81 8.09
C ALA A 336 23.46 7.55 7.49
N ASN A 337 23.20 8.45 6.53
CA ASN A 337 24.20 9.29 5.88
C ASN A 337 25.34 8.54 5.15
N LYS A 338 25.16 7.25 4.82
CA LYS A 338 26.01 6.54 3.86
C LYS A 338 25.41 6.54 2.45
N SER A 339 26.24 6.25 1.44
CA SER A 339 25.85 6.17 0.03
C SER A 339 24.76 5.12 -0.17
N GLU A 340 23.50 5.53 -0.10
CA GLU A 340 22.43 4.69 -0.60
C GLU A 340 22.42 4.81 -2.11
N LEU A 341 22.87 3.73 -2.77
CA LEU A 341 22.80 3.50 -4.20
C LEU A 341 21.58 4.19 -4.85
N MET A 342 21.82 5.31 -5.52
CA MET A 342 21.38 5.39 -6.90
C MET A 342 22.55 4.80 -7.70
N PRO A 343 22.46 3.59 -8.26
CA PRO A 343 23.38 3.22 -9.29
C PRO A 343 22.97 4.05 -10.51
N ILE A 344 23.33 5.34 -10.55
CA ILE A 344 23.48 5.99 -11.84
C ILE A 344 24.68 5.26 -12.43
N PRO A 345 24.51 4.50 -13.51
CA PRO A 345 25.62 3.77 -14.10
C PRO A 345 26.76 4.76 -14.39
N GLN A 346 28.00 4.43 -14.02
CA GLN A 346 29.12 5.37 -14.13
C GLN A 346 29.28 5.92 -15.55
N ASN A 347 28.96 5.11 -16.56
CA ASN A 347 28.89 5.50 -17.97
C ASN A 347 27.84 6.61 -18.24
N ALA A 348 26.70 6.63 -17.56
CA ALA A 348 25.71 7.70 -17.68
C ALA A 348 26.17 9.02 -17.03
N ILE A 349 26.87 8.94 -15.89
CA ILE A 349 27.51 10.11 -15.26
C ILE A 349 28.59 10.67 -16.18
N ASN A 350 29.45 9.80 -16.71
CA ASN A 350 30.56 10.18 -17.59
C ASN A 350 30.07 10.77 -18.91
N ALA A 351 28.92 10.33 -19.43
CA ALA A 351 28.34 10.82 -20.67
C ALA A 351 27.76 12.24 -20.55
N TYR A 352 27.33 12.65 -19.36
CA TYR A 352 26.81 14.00 -19.10
C TYR A 352 27.87 14.83 -18.35
N GLY A 353 28.72 15.51 -19.14
CA GLY A 353 29.93 16.25 -18.75
C GLY A 353 29.78 17.44 -17.78
N GLY A 354 28.87 17.36 -16.82
CA GLY A 354 28.71 18.32 -15.72
C GLY A 354 28.19 17.70 -14.41
N PHE A 355 27.78 16.42 -14.40
CA PHE A 355 27.31 15.76 -13.17
C PHE A 355 28.46 15.28 -12.27
N ALA A 356 29.60 14.89 -12.86
CA ALA A 356 30.73 14.30 -12.13
C ALA A 356 31.43 15.27 -11.15
N SER A 357 31.45 16.58 -11.42
CA SER A 357 32.13 17.56 -10.56
C SER A 357 31.27 18.07 -9.39
N ASN A 358 29.94 17.95 -9.48
CA ASN A 358 29.01 18.57 -8.53
C ASN A 358 28.30 17.56 -7.61
N MET A 359 28.49 16.26 -7.82
CA MET A 359 28.02 15.19 -6.93
C MET A 359 29.09 14.11 -6.78
N PRO A 360 30.10 14.30 -5.91
CA PRO A 360 31.04 13.23 -5.59
C PRO A 360 30.27 12.05 -5.00
N GLN A 361 30.30 10.91 -5.69
CA GLN A 361 29.79 9.67 -5.13
C GLN A 361 30.70 9.30 -3.95
N ASN A 362 30.12 9.17 -2.75
CA ASN A 362 30.87 8.72 -1.58
C ASN A 362 31.43 7.33 -1.89
N ALA A 363 32.76 7.24 -2.03
CA ALA A 363 33.51 6.02 -2.28
C ALA A 363 33.30 5.08 -1.10
N GLY A 364 32.42 4.11 -1.29
CA GLY A 364 31.95 3.24 -0.23
C GLY A 364 31.10 2.11 -0.75
N TYR A 365 31.51 1.52 -1.89
CA TYR A 365 31.29 0.14 -2.29
C TYR A 365 32.46 -0.31 -3.16
#